data_AF-A0AAV4RF66-F1
#
_entry.id   AF-A0AAV4RF66-F1
#
_cell.length_a   1.000
_cell.length_b   1.000
_cell.length_c   1.000
_cell.angle_alpha   90.00
_cell.angle_beta   90.00
_cell.angle_gamma   90.00
#
_symmetry.space_group_name_H-M   'P 1'
#
loop_
_entity.id
_entity.type
_entity.pdbx_description
1 polymer ?
#
loop_
_entity_poly.entity_id
_entity_poly.type
_entity_poly.pdbx_seq_one_letter_code
_entity_poly.pdbx_strand_id
1 'polypeptide(L)'
;MGLFTKKEKKVPRQIPKPTGPYNVGCTDIMTDYSPEGVFIRLFYPAEQEKNSRSPDWLPHESYLKGYAMFFKMWPPLFCKSFPKFVGEIHTPAAWDAPPLRLPGHHFPVIIFSHGLGGCRTTYTTFCLELASRGFVVAALEHR
;
A
#
# COMPACT_ATOMS: atom_id res chain seq x y z
N MET A 1 -5.45 -39.23 27.12
CA MET A 1 -4.77 -39.00 25.83
C MET A 1 -5.26 -37.66 25.27
N GLY A 2 -4.70 -36.54 25.72
CA GLY A 2 -5.17 -35.19 25.34
C GLY A 2 -4.53 -34.75 24.03
N LEU A 3 -5.31 -34.73 22.94
CA LEU A 3 -4.90 -34.13 21.68
C LEU A 3 -4.89 -32.61 21.86
N PHE A 4 -3.72 -32.06 22.18
CA PHE A 4 -3.45 -30.64 22.09
C PHE A 4 -3.59 -30.22 20.63
N THR A 5 -4.76 -29.71 20.26
CA THR A 5 -4.94 -28.93 19.03
C THR A 5 -4.13 -27.66 19.21
N LYS A 6 -2.90 -27.68 18.67
CA LYS A 6 -2.06 -26.50 18.52
C LYS A 6 -2.89 -25.51 17.68
N LYS A 7 -3.51 -24.51 18.32
CA LYS A 7 -4.13 -23.39 17.62
C LYS A 7 -3.05 -22.81 16.71
N GLU A 8 -3.16 -23.05 15.41
CA GLU A 8 -2.31 -22.39 14.43
C GLU A 8 -2.44 -20.90 14.69
N LYS A 9 -1.31 -20.24 15.00
CA LYS A 9 -1.27 -18.79 15.05
C LYS A 9 -1.64 -18.32 13.65
N LYS A 10 -2.83 -17.75 13.48
CA LYS A 10 -3.20 -17.05 12.25
C LYS A 10 -2.10 -16.04 11.96
N VAL A 11 -1.29 -16.30 10.94
CA VAL A 11 -0.33 -15.32 10.45
C VAL A 11 -1.15 -14.10 10.03
N PRO A 12 -0.89 -12.89 10.57
CA PRO A 12 -1.57 -11.71 10.08
C PRO A 12 -1.34 -11.62 8.57
N ARG A 13 -2.41 -11.46 7.79
CA ARG A 13 -2.31 -11.33 6.33
C ARG A 13 -1.79 -9.94 5.99
N GLN A 14 -0.48 -9.78 6.15
CA GLN A 14 0.24 -8.57 5.82
C GLN A 14 0.82 -8.69 4.42
N ILE A 15 0.86 -7.58 3.69
CA ILE A 15 1.68 -7.48 2.49
C ILE A 15 3.14 -7.84 2.85
N PRO A 16 3.85 -8.61 2.01
CA PRO A 16 5.25 -8.95 2.28
C PRO A 16 6.09 -7.69 2.56
N LYS A 17 6.93 -7.76 3.59
CA LYS A 17 7.90 -6.70 3.86
C LYS A 17 8.90 -6.64 2.71
N PRO A 18 9.29 -5.44 2.26
CA PRO A 18 10.32 -5.32 1.23
C PRO A 18 11.67 -5.81 1.75
N THR A 19 12.55 -6.21 0.84
CA THR A 19 13.82 -6.88 1.17
C THR A 19 15.06 -6.00 1.00
N GLY A 20 14.91 -4.78 0.48
CA GLY A 20 16.00 -3.83 0.31
C GLY A 20 16.51 -3.23 1.63
N PRO A 21 17.67 -2.55 1.59
CA PRO A 21 18.34 -2.03 2.78
C PRO A 21 17.66 -0.81 3.42
N TYR A 22 16.81 -0.09 2.67
CA TYR A 22 16.17 1.13 3.18
C TYR A 22 14.81 0.83 3.81
N ASN A 23 14.54 1.49 4.94
CA ASN A 23 13.17 1.58 5.45
C ASN A 23 12.32 2.37 4.45
N VAL A 24 11.03 2.02 4.35
CA VAL A 24 10.13 2.64 3.38
C VAL A 24 9.07 3.44 4.09
N GLY A 25 8.95 4.72 3.73
CA GLY A 25 7.84 5.58 4.06
C GLY A 25 6.82 5.63 2.92
N CYS A 26 5.60 6.05 3.23
CA CYS A 26 4.61 6.34 2.22
C CYS A 26 3.64 7.45 2.63
N THR A 27 3.13 8.17 1.64
CA THR A 27 2.15 9.24 1.82
C THR A 27 1.30 9.37 0.56
N ASP A 28 0.12 9.98 0.67
CA ASP A 28 -0.71 10.33 -0.47
C ASP A 28 -0.61 11.84 -0.74
N ILE A 29 -0.37 12.21 -1.99
CA ILE A 29 -0.33 13.61 -2.41
C ILE A 29 -1.37 13.81 -3.51
N MET A 30 -2.18 14.84 -3.33
CA MET A 30 -3.12 15.33 -4.33
C MET A 30 -2.82 16.80 -4.59
N THR A 31 -2.47 17.14 -5.84
CA THR A 31 -2.02 18.50 -6.18
C THR A 31 -3.18 19.48 -6.22
N ASP A 32 -4.35 19.03 -6.68
CA ASP A 32 -5.59 19.79 -6.74
C ASP A 32 -6.79 18.82 -6.67
N TYR A 33 -7.96 19.34 -6.30
CA TYR A 33 -9.22 18.60 -6.21
C TYR A 33 -9.99 18.58 -7.55
N SER A 34 -9.51 19.32 -8.56
CA SER A 34 -10.06 19.32 -9.91
C SER A 34 -9.81 18.00 -10.65
N PRO A 35 -10.52 17.75 -11.78
CA PRO A 35 -10.22 16.64 -12.69
C PRO A 35 -8.79 16.68 -13.25
N GLU A 36 -8.20 17.86 -13.36
CA GLU A 36 -6.83 18.06 -13.84
C GLU A 36 -5.78 17.79 -12.75
N GLY A 37 -6.21 17.66 -11.48
CA GLY A 37 -5.35 17.35 -10.35
C GLY A 37 -4.74 15.95 -10.44
N VAL A 38 -3.45 15.86 -10.08
CA VAL A 38 -2.74 14.58 -9.99
C VAL A 38 -2.89 14.02 -8.59
N PHE A 39 -3.32 12.76 -8.50
CA PHE A 39 -3.39 12.04 -7.25
C PHE A 39 -2.43 10.86 -7.27
N ILE A 40 -1.54 10.77 -6.27
CA ILE A 40 -0.50 9.75 -6.18
C ILE A 40 -0.38 9.18 -4.77
N ARG A 41 0.08 7.93 -4.68
CA ARG A 41 0.74 7.38 -3.50
C ARG A 41 2.25 7.39 -3.73
N LEU A 42 2.98 8.09 -2.89
CA LEU A 42 4.44 8.04 -2.86
C LEU A 42 4.91 6.90 -1.97
N PHE A 43 5.93 6.17 -2.43
CA PHE A 43 6.76 5.28 -1.63
C PHE A 43 8.21 5.73 -1.75
N TYR A 44 8.92 5.85 -0.63
CA TYR A 44 10.25 6.45 -0.63
C TYR A 44 11.14 5.91 0.50
N PRO A 45 12.47 5.93 0.35
CA PRO A 45 13.39 5.67 1.46
C PRO A 45 13.12 6.65 2.60
N ALA A 46 12.86 6.15 3.80
CA ALA A 46 12.48 6.95 4.96
C ALA A 46 13.43 6.73 6.13
N GLU A 47 13.47 7.70 7.03
CA GLU A 47 14.11 7.56 8.32
C GLU A 47 13.39 6.51 9.17
N GLN A 48 14.12 5.87 10.09
CA GLN A 48 13.54 4.85 10.94
C GLN A 48 12.69 5.49 12.03
N GLU A 49 11.37 5.39 11.92
CA GLU A 49 10.45 5.79 12.98
C GLU A 49 9.97 4.58 13.79
N LYS A 50 10.11 4.66 15.11
CA LYS A 50 9.68 3.59 16.03
C LYS A 50 8.16 3.48 16.17
N ASN A 51 7.42 4.57 15.96
CA ASN A 51 5.99 4.68 16.24
C ASN A 51 5.16 5.07 15.00
N SER A 52 5.68 4.84 13.80
CA SER A 52 4.91 5.18 12.61
C SER A 52 3.69 4.27 12.44
N ARG A 53 2.56 4.88 12.09
CA ARG A 53 1.37 4.15 11.66
C ARG A 53 1.68 3.38 10.36
N SER A 54 1.13 2.17 10.24
CA SER A 54 1.05 1.44 8.97
C SER A 54 -0.29 1.74 8.30
N PRO A 55 -0.33 2.24 7.06
CA PRO A 55 -1.59 2.60 6.42
C PRO A 55 -2.30 1.35 5.89
N ASP A 56 -3.62 1.47 5.76
CA ASP A 56 -4.44 0.43 5.15
C ASP A 56 -4.07 0.29 3.67
N TRP A 57 -4.08 -0.95 3.18
CA TRP A 57 -3.85 -1.21 1.76
C TRP A 57 -4.94 -0.60 0.88
N LEU A 58 -6.20 -0.69 1.32
CA LEU A 58 -7.32 0.00 0.70
C LEU A 58 -7.83 1.09 1.67
N PRO A 59 -7.60 2.37 1.37
CA PRO A 59 -7.87 3.45 2.32
C PRO A 59 -9.36 3.82 2.42
N HIS A 60 -10.21 3.32 1.52
CA HIS A 60 -11.65 3.62 1.51
C HIS A 60 -12.48 2.46 0.93
N GLU A 61 -13.69 2.28 1.41
CA GLU A 61 -14.60 1.20 0.96
C GLU A 61 -14.98 1.31 -0.53
N SER A 62 -14.94 2.52 -1.08
CA SER A 62 -15.20 2.76 -2.50
C SER A 62 -14.27 1.97 -3.42
N TYR A 63 -13.01 1.75 -3.04
CA TYR A 63 -12.09 0.93 -3.85
C TYR A 63 -12.54 -0.52 -3.88
N LEU A 64 -12.97 -1.06 -2.74
CA LEU A 64 -13.47 -2.41 -2.64
C LEU A 64 -14.76 -2.60 -3.47
N LYS A 65 -15.66 -1.61 -3.41
CA LYS A 65 -16.86 -1.55 -4.25
C LYS A 65 -16.49 -1.48 -5.75
N GLY A 66 -15.47 -0.69 -6.10
CA GLY A 66 -14.94 -0.58 -7.46
C GLY A 66 -14.43 -1.91 -7.99
N TYR A 67 -13.65 -2.66 -7.19
CA TYR A 67 -13.23 -4.02 -7.56
C TYR A 67 -14.42 -4.95 -7.77
N ALA A 68 -15.42 -4.92 -6.87
CA ALA A 68 -16.61 -5.75 -7.02
C ALA A 68 -17.32 -5.48 -8.36
N MET A 69 -17.51 -4.19 -8.70
CA MET A 69 -18.11 -3.76 -9.95
C MET A 69 -17.29 -4.19 -11.17
N PHE A 70 -15.97 -4.01 -11.12
CA PHE A 70 -15.05 -4.40 -12.20
C PHE A 70 -15.10 -5.91 -12.49
N PHE A 71 -15.11 -6.75 -11.44
CA PHE A 71 -15.23 -8.20 -11.56
C PHE A 71 -16.67 -8.70 -11.78
N LYS A 72 -17.64 -7.80 -12.00
CA LYS A 72 -19.08 -8.11 -12.18
C LYS A 72 -19.68 -8.92 -11.03
N MET A 73 -19.19 -8.68 -9.82
CA MET A 73 -19.70 -9.28 -8.59
C MET A 73 -20.70 -8.34 -7.92
N TRP A 74 -21.70 -8.91 -7.24
CA TRP A 74 -22.70 -8.10 -6.53
C TRP A 74 -22.06 -7.37 -5.33
N PRO A 75 -21.96 -6.02 -5.32
CA PRO A 75 -21.13 -5.31 -4.36
C PRO A 75 -21.53 -5.48 -2.88
N PRO A 76 -22.82 -5.47 -2.49
CA PRO A 76 -23.21 -5.67 -1.10
C PRO A 76 -22.72 -7.00 -0.52
N LEU A 77 -22.82 -8.08 -1.29
CA LEU A 77 -22.37 -9.41 -0.85
C LEU A 77 -20.85 -9.49 -0.83
N PHE A 78 -20.18 -8.92 -1.83
CA PHE A 78 -18.73 -8.91 -1.92
C PHE A 78 -18.10 -8.12 -0.76
N CYS A 79 -18.49 -6.86 -0.57
CA CYS A 79 -17.94 -6.00 0.48
C CYS A 79 -18.21 -6.56 1.89
N LYS A 80 -19.38 -7.18 2.13
CA LYS A 80 -19.69 -7.82 3.43
C LYS A 80 -18.85 -9.08 3.69
N SER A 81 -18.47 -9.79 2.64
CA SER A 81 -17.73 -11.05 2.74
C SER A 81 -16.21 -10.82 2.78
N PHE A 82 -15.71 -9.82 2.06
CA PHE A 82 -14.29 -9.58 1.86
C PHE A 82 -13.49 -9.45 3.17
N PRO A 83 -13.87 -8.63 4.17
CA PRO A 83 -13.13 -8.55 5.44
C PRO A 83 -13.05 -9.89 6.18
N LYS A 84 -14.06 -10.76 6.04
CA LYS A 84 -14.06 -12.09 6.69
C LYS A 84 -13.03 -13.03 6.07
N PHE A 85 -12.88 -12.96 4.74
CA PHE A 85 -11.98 -13.83 4.00
C PHE A 85 -10.56 -13.30 3.91
N VAL A 86 -10.36 -11.98 3.93
CA VAL A 86 -9.08 -11.34 3.66
C VAL A 86 -8.49 -10.75 4.95
N GLY A 87 -9.33 -10.27 5.87
CA GLY A 87 -8.90 -9.52 7.05
C GLY A 87 -8.49 -8.09 6.71
N GLU A 88 -8.02 -7.36 7.73
CA GLU A 88 -7.40 -6.06 7.55
C GLU A 88 -5.99 -6.25 6.96
N ILE A 89 -5.76 -5.67 5.78
CA ILE A 89 -4.45 -5.67 5.14
C ILE A 89 -3.83 -4.30 5.35
N HIS A 90 -2.72 -4.28 6.09
CA HIS A 90 -1.89 -3.09 6.23
C HIS A 90 -0.66 -3.18 5.34
N THR A 91 -0.22 -2.01 4.89
CA THR A 91 1.00 -1.84 4.11
C THR A 91 2.20 -1.75 5.07
N PRO A 92 3.27 -2.53 4.88
CA PRO A 92 4.49 -2.46 5.69
C PRO A 92 5.37 -1.26 5.31
N ALA A 93 4.80 -0.06 5.36
CA ALA A 93 5.51 1.21 5.22
C ALA A 93 5.09 2.17 6.31
N ALA A 94 6.00 3.09 6.63
CA ALA A 94 5.80 4.11 7.64
C ALA A 94 5.00 5.28 7.04
N TRP A 95 3.76 5.47 7.47
CA TRP A 95 2.90 6.56 7.01
C TRP A 95 3.46 7.93 7.41
N ASP A 96 3.60 8.83 6.43
CA ASP A 96 4.11 10.20 6.59
C ASP A 96 5.48 10.32 7.28
N ALA A 97 6.27 9.24 7.30
CA ALA A 97 7.60 9.26 7.88
C ALA A 97 8.53 10.23 7.12
N PRO A 98 9.46 10.91 7.80
CA PRO A 98 10.43 11.79 7.16
C PRO A 98 11.23 11.07 6.06
N PRO A 99 11.35 11.65 4.86
CA PRO A 99 12.20 11.10 3.81
C PRO A 99 13.66 11.04 4.26
N LEU A 100 14.34 9.92 3.98
CA LEU A 100 15.76 9.76 4.26
C LEU A 100 16.56 10.77 3.45
N ARG A 101 17.42 11.55 4.11
CA ARG A 101 18.32 12.50 3.45
C ARG A 101 19.77 12.05 3.57
N LEU A 102 20.43 11.90 2.43
CA LEU A 102 21.84 11.55 2.34
C LEU A 102 22.59 12.72 1.66
N PRO A 103 23.61 13.33 2.30
CA PRO A 103 24.32 14.47 1.74
C PRO A 103 24.88 14.19 0.34
N GLY A 104 24.57 15.05 -0.63
CA GLY A 104 25.04 14.92 -2.02
C GLY A 104 24.41 13.77 -2.81
N HIS A 105 23.38 13.11 -2.27
CA HIS A 105 22.71 11.99 -2.92
C HIS A 105 21.23 12.30 -3.18
N HIS A 106 20.77 11.93 -4.38
CA HIS A 106 19.38 12.03 -4.79
C HIS A 106 18.90 10.65 -5.22
N PHE A 107 17.74 10.25 -4.72
CA PHE A 107 17.10 9.00 -5.14
C PHE A 107 16.45 9.18 -6.52
N PRO A 108 16.66 8.26 -7.47
CA PRO A 108 15.93 8.25 -8.73
C PRO A 108 14.43 8.12 -8.52
N VAL A 109 13.65 8.78 -9.39
CA VAL A 109 12.19 8.78 -9.35
C VAL A 109 11.61 7.82 -10.39
N ILE A 110 10.63 7.01 -9.99
CA ILE A 110 9.84 6.14 -10.85
C ILE A 110 8.39 6.61 -10.81
N ILE A 111 7.79 6.84 -11.97
CA ILE A 111 6.35 7.04 -12.11
C ILE A 111 5.72 5.69 -12.44
N PHE A 112 4.79 5.24 -11.60
CA PHE A 112 4.15 3.94 -11.74
C PHE A 112 2.67 4.11 -12.13
N SER A 113 2.28 3.46 -13.22
CA SER A 113 0.90 3.40 -13.70
C SER A 113 0.30 2.03 -13.38
N HIS A 114 -0.85 2.00 -12.73
CA HIS A 114 -1.60 0.77 -12.53
C HIS A 114 -2.26 0.27 -13.82
N GLY A 115 -2.60 -1.03 -13.84
CA GLY A 115 -3.42 -1.62 -14.89
C GLY A 115 -4.91 -1.28 -14.77
N LEU A 116 -5.68 -1.74 -15.75
CA LEU A 116 -7.14 -1.58 -15.78
C LEU A 116 -7.78 -2.18 -14.52
N GLY A 117 -8.71 -1.43 -13.91
CA GLY A 117 -9.41 -1.83 -12.69
C GLY A 117 -8.57 -1.73 -11.42
N GLY A 118 -7.29 -1.34 -11.52
CA GLY A 118 -6.43 -1.02 -10.37
C GLY A 118 -6.57 0.42 -9.90
N CYS A 119 -5.84 0.75 -8.83
CA CYS A 119 -5.67 2.08 -8.27
C CYS A 119 -4.23 2.24 -7.76
N ARG A 120 -3.91 3.41 -7.16
CA ARG A 120 -2.55 3.72 -6.67
C ARG A 120 -2.00 2.75 -5.61
N THR A 121 -2.85 1.93 -4.99
CA THR A 121 -2.42 0.97 -3.97
C THR A 121 -2.40 -0.48 -4.45
N THR A 122 -2.87 -0.80 -5.65
CA THR A 122 -2.94 -2.21 -6.13
C THR A 122 -1.56 -2.88 -6.18
N TYR A 123 -0.51 -2.12 -6.51
CA TYR A 123 0.86 -2.62 -6.71
C TYR A 123 1.79 -2.30 -5.53
N THR A 124 1.25 -2.15 -4.32
CA THR A 124 2.02 -1.78 -3.13
C THR A 124 3.25 -2.65 -2.91
N THR A 125 3.17 -3.99 -3.00
CA THR A 125 4.33 -4.88 -2.81
C THR A 125 5.51 -4.51 -3.73
N PHE A 126 5.21 -4.22 -5.00
CA PHE A 126 6.22 -3.88 -5.99
C PHE A 126 6.81 -2.49 -5.75
N CYS A 127 5.95 -1.51 -5.44
CA CYS A 127 6.39 -0.14 -5.16
C CYS A 127 7.24 -0.06 -3.88
N LEU A 128 6.88 -0.83 -2.85
CA LEU A 128 7.67 -0.97 -1.62
C LEU A 128 9.05 -1.56 -1.90
N GLU A 129 9.12 -2.62 -2.71
CA GLU A 129 10.38 -3.28 -3.02
C GLU A 129 11.34 -2.32 -3.75
N LEU A 130 10.85 -1.57 -4.74
CA LEU A 130 11.61 -0.52 -5.40
C LEU A 130 12.05 0.57 -4.42
N ALA A 131 11.15 1.06 -3.58
CA ALA A 131 11.50 2.08 -2.59
C ALA A 131 12.57 1.62 -1.60
N SER A 132 12.49 0.38 -1.14
CA SER A 132 13.49 -0.21 -0.24
C SER A 132 14.88 -0.35 -0.87
N ARG A 133 14.97 -0.27 -2.21
CA ARG A 133 16.21 -0.32 -3.00
C ARG A 133 16.74 1.06 -3.38
N GLY A 134 16.14 2.14 -2.87
CA GLY A 134 16.62 3.50 -3.07
C GLY A 134 15.93 4.25 -4.21
N PHE A 135 14.66 3.96 -4.49
CA PHE A 135 13.87 4.71 -5.47
C PHE A 135 12.74 5.50 -4.80
N VAL A 136 12.41 6.67 -5.31
CA VAL A 136 11.12 7.32 -4.98
C VAL A 136 10.11 6.87 -6.03
N VAL A 137 9.04 6.20 -5.61
CA VAL A 137 8.01 5.66 -6.50
C VAL A 137 6.72 6.45 -6.34
N ALA A 138 6.28 7.12 -7.41
CA ALA A 138 5.00 7.80 -7.48
C ALA A 138 3.98 6.91 -8.21
N ALA A 139 3.15 6.21 -7.44
CA ALA A 139 2.05 5.42 -7.98
C ALA A 139 0.83 6.31 -8.22
N LEU A 140 0.49 6.50 -9.49
CA LEU A 140 -0.62 7.36 -9.93
C LEU A 140 -1.97 6.73 -9.63
N GLU A 141 -2.97 7.57 -9.41
CA GLU A 141 -4.39 7.23 -9.50
C GLU A 141 -4.99 7.95 -10.71
N HIS A 142 -5.38 7.18 -11.72
CA HIS A 142 -6.04 7.72 -12.92
C HIS A 142 -7.49 8.10 -12.61
N ARG A 143 -7.97 9.21 -13.20
CA ARG A 143 -9.31 9.77 -13.01
C ARG A 143 -10.09 9.81 -14.32
#